data_AF-A0A936TD55-F1
#
_entry.id   AF-A0A936TD55-F1
#
_cell.length_a   1.000
_cell.length_b   1.000
_cell.length_c   1.000
_cell.angle_alpha   90.00
_cell.angle_beta   90.00
_cell.angle_gamma   90.00
#
_symmetry.space_group_name_H-M   'P 1'
#
loop_
_entity.id
_entity.type
_entity.pdbx_description
1 polymer ?
#
loop_
_entity_poly.entity_id
_entity_poly.type
_entity_poly.pdbx_seq_one_letter_code
_entity_poly.pdbx_strand_id
1 'polypeptide(L)'
;MIICIKCNSTWQLDDINVKASCSKGGKCSFELIPNSSPPVFQKVRNFSKATLRHVLNKGKIRTLEEIKEIYDKHCLPCPFLKNDECTKCGCAIKRTKVFRNKLKWASERCPINKWS
;
A
#
# COMPACT_ATOMS: atom_id res chain seq x y z
N MET A 1 2.61 5.84 15.88
CA MET A 1 1.32 6.10 15.22
C MET A 1 0.69 4.77 14.85
N ILE A 2 -0.48 4.50 15.41
CA ILE A 2 -1.28 3.32 15.08
C ILE A 2 -2.34 3.71 14.06
N ILE A 3 -2.63 2.82 13.11
CA ILE A 3 -3.76 2.98 12.20
C ILE A 3 -4.71 1.79 12.28
N CYS A 4 -6.00 2.05 12.11
CA CYS A 4 -6.95 0.97 11.83
C CYS A 4 -6.97 0.69 10.33
N ILE A 5 -6.62 -0.54 9.94
CA ILE A 5 -6.63 -0.98 8.54
C ILE A 5 -8.05 -0.97 7.91
N LYS A 6 -9.11 -1.11 8.73
CA LYS A 6 -10.51 -1.15 8.26
C LYS A 6 -11.10 0.24 8.03
N CYS A 7 -10.89 1.19 8.93
CA CYS A 7 -11.51 2.53 8.86
C CYS A 7 -10.53 3.68 8.61
N ASN A 8 -9.23 3.41 8.50
CA ASN A 8 -8.19 4.40 8.21
C ASN A 8 -8.01 5.50 9.27
N SER A 9 -8.57 5.35 10.47
CA SER A 9 -8.34 6.28 11.57
C SER A 9 -6.94 6.12 12.15
N THR A 10 -6.29 7.24 12.45
CA THR A 10 -4.93 7.33 13.03
C THR A 10 -5.01 7.74 14.49
N TRP A 11 -4.23 7.09 15.36
CA TRP A 11 -4.08 7.47 16.76
C TRP A 11 -2.61 7.64 17.13
N GLN A 12 -2.34 8.61 18.01
CA GLN A 12 -1.06 8.76 18.69
C GLN A 12 -1.09 7.84 19.94
N LEU A 13 -0.02 7.09 20.13
CA LEU A 13 0.14 6.17 21.25
C LEU A 13 0.77 6.99 22.36
N ASP A 14 -0.06 7.56 23.22
CA ASP A 14 0.44 8.34 24.35
C ASP A 14 0.43 7.49 25.63
N ASP A 15 -0.39 6.43 25.70
CA ASP A 15 -0.46 5.53 26.85
C ASP A 15 -0.69 4.07 26.46
N ILE A 16 -0.02 3.17 27.19
CA ILE A 16 0.09 1.70 27.00
C ILE A 16 -1.23 0.91 27.13
N ASN A 17 -2.40 1.55 27.19
CA ASN A 17 -3.71 0.88 27.35
C ASN A 17 -4.80 1.39 26.39
N VAL A 18 -4.50 1.49 25.10
CA VAL A 18 -5.52 1.86 24.10
C VAL A 18 -6.40 0.64 23.76
N LYS A 19 -7.50 0.46 24.49
CA LYS A 19 -8.67 -0.29 23.98
C LYS A 19 -9.32 0.53 22.86
N ALA A 20 -8.70 0.55 21.68
CA ALA A 20 -9.23 1.33 20.56
C ALA A 20 -10.50 0.66 20.02
N SER A 21 -11.65 1.19 20.41
CA SER A 21 -12.94 0.89 19.80
C SER A 21 -13.07 1.70 18.51
N CYS A 22 -13.07 1.01 17.37
CA CYS A 22 -13.45 1.63 16.10
C CYS A 22 -14.93 2.00 16.13
N SER A 23 -15.26 3.17 15.60
CA SER A 23 -16.62 3.71 15.44
C SER A 23 -17.58 2.77 14.69
N LYS A 24 -17.05 1.78 13.96
CA LYS A 24 -17.84 0.76 13.24
C LYS A 24 -18.06 -0.55 14.01
N GLY A 25 -17.63 -0.65 15.27
CA GLY A 25 -17.83 -1.84 16.10
C GLY A 25 -17.02 -3.05 15.61
N GLY A 26 -15.92 -3.35 16.28
CA GLY A 26 -15.15 -4.58 16.02
C GLY A 26 -13.70 -4.52 16.50
N LYS A 27 -13.07 -5.69 16.61
CA LYS A 27 -11.62 -5.80 16.92
C LYS A 27 -10.83 -5.14 15.78
N CYS A 28 -10.15 -4.04 16.09
CA CYS A 28 -9.22 -3.41 15.16
C CYS A 28 -7.88 -4.11 15.23
N SER A 29 -7.39 -4.56 14.08
CA SER A 29 -5.99 -4.94 13.92
C SER A 29 -5.19 -3.65 13.74
N PHE A 30 -4.27 -3.41 14.66
CA PHE A 30 -3.36 -2.26 14.65
C PHE A 30 -2.05 -2.66 14.00
N GLU A 31 -1.52 -1.80 13.14
CA GLU A 31 -0.17 -1.96 12.60
C GLU A 31 0.65 -0.70 12.90
N LEU A 32 1.91 -0.91 13.28
CA LEU A 32 2.91 0.15 13.33
C LEU A 32 3.21 0.59 11.89
N ILE A 33 3.19 1.90 11.64
CA ILE A 33 3.63 2.47 10.37
C ILE A 33 5.17 2.42 10.34
N PRO A 34 5.79 1.67 9.42
CA PRO A 34 7.23 1.69 9.27
C PRO A 34 7.67 3.09 8.80
N ASN A 35 8.69 3.64 9.46
CA ASN A 35 9.24 4.93 9.07
C ASN A 35 10.26 4.84 7.93
N SER A 36 10.70 3.64 7.59
CA SER A 36 11.68 3.38 6.54
C SER A 36 11.10 2.49 5.45
N SER A 37 11.69 2.60 4.27
CA SER A 37 11.49 1.65 3.18
C SER A 37 11.86 0.21 3.59
N PRO A 38 11.25 -0.81 2.94
CA PRO A 38 11.68 -2.19 3.10
C PRO A 38 13.16 -2.40 2.74
N PRO A 39 13.84 -3.37 3.36
CA PRO A 39 15.18 -3.77 2.96
C PRO A 39 15.26 -4.14 1.48
N VAL A 40 16.41 -3.89 0.85
CA VAL A 40 16.62 -4.11 -0.60
C VAL A 40 16.26 -5.54 -1.02
N PHE A 41 16.68 -6.56 -0.26
CA PHE A 41 16.33 -7.95 -0.53
C PHE A 41 14.81 -8.20 -0.55
N GLN A 42 14.06 -7.54 0.35
CA GLN A 42 12.61 -7.66 0.37
C GLN A 42 11.98 -6.98 -0.85
N LYS A 43 12.52 -5.84 -1.30
CA LYS A 43 12.08 -5.18 -2.55
C LYS A 43 12.30 -6.09 -3.75
N VAL A 44 13.45 -6.75 -3.85
CA VAL A 44 13.75 -7.72 -4.92
C VAL A 44 12.75 -8.87 -4.90
N ARG A 45 12.54 -9.51 -3.74
CA ARG A 45 11.57 -10.60 -3.59
C ARG A 45 10.15 -10.16 -3.99
N ASN A 46 9.73 -8.98 -3.57
CA ASN A 46 8.43 -8.41 -3.92
C ASN A 46 8.30 -8.14 -5.42
N PHE A 47 9.35 -7.60 -6.03
CA PHE A 47 9.40 -7.34 -7.46
C PHE A 47 9.34 -8.64 -8.28
N SER A 48 10.14 -9.66 -7.95
CA SER A 48 10.10 -10.95 -8.65
C SER A 48 8.71 -11.59 -8.61
N LYS A 49 8.04 -11.57 -7.44
CA LYS A 49 6.65 -12.04 -7.30
C LYS A 49 5.66 -11.21 -8.11
N ALA A 50 5.88 -9.92 -8.24
CA ALA A 50 5.03 -9.04 -9.04
C ALA A 50 5.21 -9.30 -10.54
N THR A 51 6.45 -9.44 -10.99
CA THR A 51 6.78 -9.76 -12.38
C THR A 51 6.16 -11.08 -12.81
N LEU A 52 6.25 -12.13 -11.98
CA LEU A 52 5.61 -13.41 -12.26
C LEU A 52 4.09 -13.26 -12.46
N ARG A 53 3.41 -12.52 -11.57
CA ARG A 53 1.97 -12.26 -11.69
C ARG A 53 1.62 -11.45 -12.93
N HIS A 54 2.46 -10.48 -13.30
CA HIS A 54 2.25 -9.68 -14.50
C HIS A 54 2.36 -10.52 -15.77
N VAL A 55 3.37 -11.39 -15.85
CA VAL A 55 3.55 -12.33 -16.96
C VAL A 55 2.39 -13.32 -17.03
N LEU A 56 1.98 -13.91 -15.90
CA LEU A 56 0.83 -14.82 -15.84
C LEU A 56 -0.49 -14.13 -16.27
N ASN A 57 -0.63 -12.83 -16.02
CA ASN A 57 -1.75 -12.02 -16.50
C ASN A 57 -1.55 -11.48 -17.93
N LYS A 58 -0.73 -12.15 -18.75
CA LYS A 58 -0.46 -11.80 -20.15
C LYS A 58 0.07 -10.37 -20.35
N GLY A 59 0.79 -9.83 -19.38
CA GLY A 59 1.36 -8.49 -19.48
C GLY A 59 0.33 -7.34 -19.47
N LYS A 60 -0.90 -7.59 -19.01
CA LYS A 60 -1.94 -6.55 -18.96
C LYS A 60 -1.52 -5.35 -18.11
N ILE A 61 -1.74 -4.17 -18.64
CA ILE A 61 -1.46 -2.88 -18.00
C ILE A 61 -2.77 -2.13 -17.74
N ARG A 62 -2.80 -1.36 -16.65
CA ARG A 62 -3.89 -0.41 -16.35
C ARG A 62 -3.78 0.82 -17.24
N THR A 63 -4.92 1.47 -17.50
CA THR A 63 -4.99 2.76 -18.19
C THR A 63 -4.40 3.88 -17.32
N LEU A 64 -4.16 5.05 -17.91
CA LEU A 64 -3.66 6.20 -17.15
C LEU A 64 -4.69 6.69 -16.14
N GLU A 65 -5.96 6.62 -16.52
CA GLU A 65 -7.11 7.02 -15.73
C GLU A 65 -7.26 6.12 -14.50
N GLU A 66 -7.15 4.80 -14.68
CA GLU A 66 -7.16 3.82 -13.58
C GLU A 66 -5.99 4.04 -12.62
N ILE A 67 -4.78 4.28 -13.15
CA ILE A 67 -3.60 4.55 -12.32
C ILE A 67 -3.82 5.82 -11.50
N LYS A 68 -4.32 6.88 -12.14
CA LYS A 68 -4.60 8.17 -11.49
C LYS A 68 -5.65 8.01 -10.40
N GLU A 69 -6.72 7.27 -10.68
CA GLU A 69 -7.79 7.00 -9.73
C GLU A 69 -7.27 6.24 -8.50
N ILE A 70 -6.53 5.14 -8.70
CA ILE A 70 -5.96 4.37 -7.59
C ILE A 70 -4.96 5.23 -6.79
N TYR A 71 -4.13 6.00 -7.48
CA TYR A 71 -3.19 6.90 -6.84
C TYR A 71 -3.92 7.92 -5.96
N ASP A 72 -4.85 8.68 -6.54
CA ASP A 72 -5.54 9.79 -5.87
C ASP A 72 -6.45 9.28 -4.73
N LYS A 73 -7.18 8.16 -4.93
CA LYS A 73 -8.14 7.64 -3.93
C LYS A 73 -7.54 6.76 -2.85
N HIS A 74 -6.48 6.01 -3.16
CA HIS A 74 -5.98 4.97 -2.24
C HIS A 74 -4.55 5.20 -1.78
N CYS A 75 -3.66 5.65 -2.66
CA CYS A 75 -2.25 5.79 -2.32
C CYS A 75 -1.92 7.15 -1.69
N LEU A 76 -2.41 8.24 -2.26
CA LEU A 76 -2.17 9.59 -1.76
C LEU A 76 -2.62 9.79 -0.30
N PRO A 77 -3.81 9.31 0.14
CA PRO A 77 -4.20 9.37 1.55
C PRO A 77 -3.62 8.23 2.40
N CYS A 78 -2.75 7.37 1.84
CA CYS A 78 -2.24 6.19 2.55
C CYS A 78 -1.15 6.59 3.55
N PRO A 79 -1.27 6.21 4.83
CA PRO A 79 -0.25 6.49 5.84
C PRO A 79 1.08 5.75 5.59
N PHE A 80 1.09 4.73 4.71
CA PHE A 80 2.29 4.00 4.32
C PHE A 80 2.98 4.58 3.08
N LEU A 81 2.47 5.66 2.49
CA LEU A 81 3.16 6.36 1.40
C LEU A 81 4.18 7.34 2.00
N LYS A 82 5.48 7.13 1.70
CA LYS A 82 6.56 8.05 2.08
C LYS A 82 7.52 8.22 0.90
N ASN A 83 7.84 9.47 0.55
CA ASN A 83 8.78 9.78 -0.54
C ASN A 83 8.45 9.06 -1.87
N ASP A 84 7.18 9.07 -2.29
CA ASP A 84 6.67 8.34 -3.46
C ASP A 84 6.91 6.82 -3.44
N GLU A 85 7.11 6.24 -2.26
CA GLU A 85 7.29 4.80 -2.07
C GLU A 85 6.36 4.27 -0.99
N CYS A 86 5.80 3.07 -1.21
CA CYS A 86 5.06 2.40 -0.16
C CYS A 86 6.03 1.73 0.83
N THR A 87 5.94 2.06 2.11
CA THR A 87 6.76 1.46 3.17
C THR A 87 6.43 -0.02 3.46
N LYS A 88 5.35 -0.56 2.87
CA LYS A 88 4.97 -1.99 2.96
C LYS A 88 5.52 -2.83 1.80
N CYS A 89 5.37 -2.38 0.54
CA CYS A 89 5.90 -3.13 -0.61
C CYS A 89 7.25 -2.66 -1.15
N GLY A 90 7.68 -1.44 -0.83
CA GLY A 90 8.88 -0.82 -1.42
C GLY A 90 8.70 -0.49 -2.90
N CYS A 91 7.45 -0.47 -3.36
CA CYS A 91 7.02 -0.18 -4.70
C CYS A 91 6.98 1.35 -4.90
N ALA A 92 7.52 1.84 -6.02
CA ALA A 92 7.45 3.26 -6.38
C ALA A 92 6.01 3.59 -6.81
N ILE A 93 5.37 4.47 -6.06
CA ILE A 93 3.99 4.90 -6.25
C ILE A 93 4.04 6.28 -6.91
N LYS A 94 3.87 6.31 -8.21
CA LYS A 94 3.85 7.55 -9.00
C LYS A 94 2.54 7.66 -9.76
N ARG A 95 2.07 8.90 -9.93
CA ARG A 95 0.88 9.21 -10.74
C ARG A 95 1.10 8.94 -12.23
N THR A 96 2.35 8.81 -12.67
CA THR A 96 2.76 8.63 -14.08
C THR A 96 3.41 7.27 -14.34
N LYS A 97 3.61 6.96 -15.64
CA LYS A 97 4.19 5.70 -16.13
C LYS A 97 5.68 5.61 -15.77
N VAL A 98 5.99 4.90 -14.68
CA VAL A 98 7.36 4.44 -14.40
C VAL A 98 7.43 2.93 -14.54
N PHE A 99 8.53 2.41 -15.08
CA PHE A 99 8.75 0.98 -15.35
C PHE A 99 8.57 0.10 -14.10
N ARG A 100 8.86 0.64 -12.90
CA ARG A 100 8.70 -0.03 -11.60
C ARG A 100 7.48 0.45 -10.82
N ASN A 101 6.40 0.83 -11.50
CA ASN A 101 5.17 1.26 -10.85
C ASN A 101 4.18 0.10 -10.75
N LYS A 102 3.97 -0.38 -9.52
CA LYS A 102 3.03 -1.47 -9.22
C LYS A 102 1.58 -1.11 -9.60
N LEU A 103 1.23 0.18 -9.66
CA LEU A 103 -0.08 0.65 -10.13
C LEU A 103 -0.30 0.33 -11.62
N LYS A 104 0.76 0.30 -12.43
CA LYS A 104 0.67 0.07 -13.87
C LYS A 104 0.27 -1.36 -14.23
N TRP A 105 0.61 -2.35 -13.41
CA TRP A 105 0.37 -3.76 -13.73
C TRP A 105 -1.00 -4.22 -13.22
N ALA A 106 -1.91 -4.58 -14.13
CA ALA A 106 -3.29 -4.95 -13.77
C ALA A 106 -3.40 -6.21 -12.87
N SER A 107 -2.34 -7.01 -12.77
CA SER A 107 -2.25 -8.19 -11.87
C SER A 107 -1.90 -7.85 -10.43
N GLU A 108 -1.48 -6.61 -10.18
CA GLU A 108 -0.96 -6.18 -8.89
C GLU A 108 -2.06 -5.66 -7.99
N ARG A 109 -1.85 -5.82 -6.68
CA ARG A 109 -2.81 -5.46 -5.64
C ARG A 109 -2.13 -4.83 -4.44
N CYS A 110 -2.86 -4.03 -3.69
CA CYS A 110 -2.38 -3.42 -2.46
C CYS A 110 -2.07 -4.48 -1.38
N PRO A 111 -0.91 -4.44 -0.69
CA PRO A 111 -0.62 -5.38 0.41
C PRO A 111 -1.58 -5.25 1.60
N ILE A 112 -2.26 -4.11 1.74
CA ILE A 112 -3.28 -3.84 2.74
C ILE A 112 -4.70 -3.83 2.15
N ASN A 113 -4.88 -4.44 0.96
CA ASN A 113 -6.17 -4.64 0.28
C ASN A 113 -7.01 -3.37 0.03
N LYS A 114 -6.38 -2.20 -0.14
CA LYS A 114 -7.10 -0.96 -0.52
C LYS A 114 -7.55 -0.93 -1.99
N TRP A 115 -6.91 -1.72 -2.86
CA TRP A 115 -7.20 -1.82 -4.29
C TRP A 115 -6.70 -3.17 -4.84
N SER A 116 -7.25 -3.59 -5.98
CA SER A 116 -6.98 -4.87 -6.65
C SER A 116 -6.56 -4.73 -8.11
#